data_AF-A0A818DZZ3-F1
#
_entry.id   AF-A0A818DZZ3-F1
#
_cell.length_a   1.000
_cell.length_b   1.000
_cell.length_c   1.000
_cell.angle_alpha   90.00
_cell.angle_beta   90.00
_cell.angle_gamma   90.00
#
_symmetry.space_group_name_H-M   'P 1'
#
loop_
_entity.id
_entity.type
_entity.pdbx_description
1 polymer ?
#
loop_
_entity_poly.entity_id
_entity_poly.type
_entity_poly.pdbx_seq_one_letter_code
_entity_poly.pdbx_strand_id
1 'polypeptide(L)'
;MTSDLVDSGRVDWSVEKNASFWNEQARVTIEQILQQKQNTQVAKNVIIFLGDGMGVSTVTAGRIRKGQTNGQLGEDYLSEMEQFPHLGLVKT
;
A
#
# COMPACT_ATOMS: atom_id res chain seq x y z
N MET A 1 5.02 10.18 6.90
CA MET A 1 5.18 9.69 8.29
C MET A 1 6.25 8.60 8.42
N THR A 2 6.73 7.99 7.33
CA THR A 2 7.85 7.00 7.33
C THR A 2 9.16 7.55 6.74
N SER A 3 9.20 8.82 6.31
CA SER A 3 10.42 9.48 5.80
C SER A 3 11.54 9.56 6.84
N ASP A 4 11.20 9.37 8.11
CA ASP A 4 12.09 9.63 9.23
C ASP A 4 12.79 8.35 9.74
N LEU A 5 12.52 7.20 9.09
CA LEU A 5 13.11 5.88 9.43
C LEU A 5 14.35 5.52 8.62
N VAL A 6 14.74 6.41 7.69
CA VAL A 6 15.86 6.21 6.78
C VAL A 6 16.85 7.35 6.99
N ASP A 7 17.46 7.39 8.17
CA ASP A 7 18.66 8.19 8.37
C ASP A 7 19.89 7.27 8.32
N SER A 8 20.93 7.68 7.59
CA SER A 8 22.28 7.09 7.59
C SER A 8 22.44 5.63 7.10
N GLY A 9 21.58 5.13 6.20
CA GLY A 9 21.77 3.80 5.57
C GLY A 9 21.53 2.62 6.51
N ARG A 10 20.91 2.87 7.67
CA ARG A 10 20.54 1.87 8.65
C ARG A 10 19.04 1.97 8.89
N VAL A 11 18.33 0.90 8.57
CA VAL A 11 16.88 0.78 8.77
C VAL A 11 16.56 0.81 10.27
N ASP A 12 15.71 1.76 10.71
CA ASP A 12 15.23 1.81 12.09
C ASP A 12 13.79 1.29 12.24
N TRP A 13 13.66 0.13 12.90
CA TRP A 13 12.38 -0.51 13.25
C TRP A 13 11.86 -0.10 14.64
N SER A 14 12.51 0.84 15.32
CA SER A 14 12.23 1.15 16.73
C SER A 14 10.78 1.60 16.97
N VAL A 15 10.20 2.36 16.03
CA VAL A 15 8.84 2.89 16.13
C VAL A 15 7.77 1.80 16.06
N GLU A 16 7.99 0.76 15.24
CA GLU A 16 7.04 -0.34 15.05
C GLU A 16 6.94 -1.25 16.28
N LYS A 17 7.93 -1.19 17.18
CA LYS A 17 7.87 -1.92 18.46
C LYS A 17 6.84 -1.33 19.42
N ASN A 18 6.37 -0.11 19.18
CA ASN A 18 5.37 0.54 20.01
C ASN A 18 3.95 0.28 19.49
N ALA A 19 3.07 -0.25 20.35
CA ALA A 19 1.67 -0.49 20.00
C ALA A 19 0.93 0.79 19.55
N SER A 20 1.31 1.97 20.05
CA SER A 20 0.67 3.23 19.66
C SER A 20 0.84 3.54 18.18
N PHE A 21 1.96 3.14 17.56
CA PHE A 21 2.21 3.30 16.13
C PHE A 21 1.13 2.57 15.31
N TRP A 22 0.91 1.29 15.59
CA TRP A 22 -0.09 0.47 14.89
C TRP A 22 -1.53 0.93 15.16
N ASN A 23 -1.82 1.33 16.40
CA ASN A 23 -3.15 1.84 16.77
C ASN A 23 -3.49 3.14 16.02
N GLU A 24 -2.52 4.05 15.89
CA GLU A 24 -2.71 5.30 15.17
C GLU A 24 -2.92 5.05 13.67
N GLN A 25 -2.09 4.19 13.07
CA GLN A 25 -2.24 3.83 11.66
C GLN A 25 -3.61 3.20 11.37
N ALA A 26 -4.08 2.30 12.25
CA ALA A 26 -5.41 1.70 12.13
C ALA A 26 -6.52 2.77 12.24
N ARG A 27 -6.42 3.69 13.21
CA ARG A 27 -7.38 4.78 13.39
C ARG A 27 -7.50 5.64 12.13
N VAL A 28 -6.36 6.12 11.62
CA VAL A 28 -6.32 6.95 10.40
C VAL A 28 -6.93 6.20 9.22
N THR A 29 -6.62 4.91 9.07
CA THR A 29 -7.14 4.07 7.99
C THR A 29 -8.67 3.95 8.06
N ILE A 30 -9.22 3.73 9.25
CA ILE A 30 -10.67 3.66 9.47
C ILE A 30 -11.33 5.00 9.15
N GLU A 31 -10.77 6.11 9.62
CA GLU A 31 -11.29 7.46 9.33
C GLU A 31 -11.32 7.75 7.83
N GLN A 32 -10.27 7.35 7.09
CA GLN A 32 -10.22 7.49 5.63
C GLN A 32 -11.30 6.65 4.93
N ILE A 33 -11.50 5.40 5.33
CA ILE A 33 -12.53 4.51 4.77
C ILE A 33 -13.93 5.07 5.03
N LEU A 34 -14.19 5.60 6.23
CA LEU A 34 -15.49 6.17 6.60
C LEU A 34 -15.85 7.43 5.79
N GLN A 35 -14.85 8.19 5.34
CA GLN A 35 -15.05 9.37 4.50
C GLN A 35 -15.30 9.04 3.03
N GLN A 36 -15.10 7.78 2.64
CA GLN A 36 -15.14 7.38 1.25
C GLN A 36 -16.56 7.31 0.71
N LYS A 37 -16.81 8.01 -0.40
CA LYS A 37 -18.12 8.01 -1.08
C LYS A 37 -18.10 7.06 -2.27
N GLN A 38 -19.09 6.19 -2.34
CA GLN A 38 -19.28 5.32 -3.50
C GLN A 38 -19.70 6.14 -4.72
N ASN A 39 -19.01 5.93 -5.86
CA ASN A 39 -19.45 6.47 -7.13
C ASN A 39 -20.52 5.55 -7.75
N THR A 40 -21.75 6.04 -7.85
CA THR A 40 -22.90 5.31 -8.43
C THR A 40 -23.22 5.71 -9.86
N GLN A 41 -22.42 6.59 -10.47
CA GLN A 41 -22.61 7.03 -11.85
C GLN A 41 -22.15 5.97 -12.86
N VAL A 42 -22.72 6.01 -14.07
CA VAL A 42 -22.28 5.14 -15.17
C VAL A 42 -20.90 5.60 -15.67
N ALA A 43 -19.96 4.68 -15.75
CA ALA A 43 -18.61 4.96 -16.25
C ALA A 43 -18.64 5.29 -17.76
N LYS A 44 -18.01 6.40 -18.14
CA LYS A 44 -17.85 6.80 -19.55
C LYS A 44 -16.70 6.07 -20.24
N ASN A 45 -15.66 5.73 -19.48
CA ASN A 45 -14.43 5.11 -19.97
C ASN A 45 -14.09 3.90 -19.10
N VAL A 46 -13.47 2.89 -19.70
CA VAL A 46 -12.97 1.70 -19.00
C VAL A 46 -11.49 1.54 -19.37
N ILE A 47 -10.64 1.45 -18.35
CA ILE A 47 -9.20 1.20 -18.48
C ILE A 47 -8.90 -0.08 -17.70
N ILE A 48 -8.20 -1.03 -18.33
CA ILE A 48 -7.79 -2.28 -17.71
C ILE A 48 -6.27 -2.37 -17.77
N PHE A 49 -5.65 -2.55 -16.61
CA PHE A 49 -4.23 -2.88 -16.49
C PHE A 49 -4.09 -4.38 -16.29
N LEU A 50 -3.48 -5.07 -17.25
CA LEU A 50 -3.22 -6.51 -17.17
C LEU A 50 -1.74 -6.75 -16.87
N GLY A 51 -1.46 -7.29 -15.69
CA GLY A 51 -0.14 -7.80 -15.37
C GLY A 51 -0.05 -9.29 -15.67
N ASP A 52 0.60 -9.66 -16.77
CA ASP A 52 0.86 -11.07 -17.09
C ASP A 52 1.79 -11.69 -16.03
N GLY A 53 1.41 -12.85 -15.49
CA GLY A 53 2.13 -13.52 -14.40
C GLY A 53 2.15 -12.76 -13.06
N MET A 54 1.34 -11.70 -12.91
CA MET A 54 1.36 -10.83 -11.73
C MET A 54 0.42 -11.35 -10.61
N GLY A 55 0.73 -12.53 -10.08
CA GLY A 55 0.06 -13.06 -8.89
C GLY A 55 0.38 -12.28 -7.60
N VAL A 56 -0.26 -12.65 -6.49
CA VAL A 56 -0.11 -11.98 -5.18
C VAL A 56 1.36 -11.93 -4.70
N SER A 57 2.12 -13.01 -4.93
CA SER A 57 3.55 -13.08 -4.61
C SER A 57 4.37 -12.11 -5.45
N THR A 58 4.11 -12.04 -6.76
CA THR A 58 4.77 -11.11 -7.69
C THR A 58 4.48 -9.66 -7.32
N VAL A 59 3.23 -9.32 -6.99
CA VAL A 59 2.85 -7.97 -6.54
C VAL A 59 3.62 -7.60 -5.26
N THR A 60 3.68 -8.51 -4.28
CA THR A 60 4.37 -8.26 -3.02
C THR A 60 5.88 -8.07 -3.20
N ALA A 61 6.53 -8.95 -3.97
CA ALA A 61 7.95 -8.81 -4.27
C ALA A 61 8.25 -7.51 -5.04
N GLY A 62 7.38 -7.15 -6.00
CA GLY A 62 7.47 -5.91 -6.75
C GLY A 62 7.38 -4.67 -5.86
N ARG A 63 6.42 -4.64 -4.93
CA ARG A 63 6.28 -3.59 -3.91
C ARG A 63 7.56 -3.42 -3.10
N ILE A 64 8.08 -4.51 -2.52
CA ILE A 64 9.25 -4.47 -1.64
C ILE A 64 10.44 -3.90 -2.40
N ARG A 65 10.69 -4.43 -3.60
CA ARG A 65 11.76 -3.96 -4.46
C ARG A 65 11.60 -2.49 -4.84
N LYS A 66 10.38 -2.04 -5.13
CA LYS A 66 10.10 -0.64 -5.49
C LYS A 66 10.37 0.29 -4.30
N GLY A 67 9.92 -0.05 -3.10
CA GLY A 67 10.22 0.73 -1.89
C GLY A 67 11.73 0.80 -1.62
N GLN A 68 12.44 -0.33 -1.69
CA GLN A 68 13.91 -0.36 -1.54
C GLN A 68 14.64 0.48 -2.59
N THR A 69 14.18 0.46 -3.85
CA THR A 69 14.74 1.30 -4.92
C THR A 69 14.52 2.79 -4.66
N ASN A 70 13.45 3.14 -3.96
CA ASN A 70 13.14 4.51 -3.53
C ASN A 70 13.82 4.90 -2.20
N GLY A 71 14.71 4.05 -1.66
CA GLY A 71 15.38 4.29 -0.39
C GLY A 71 14.47 4.11 0.84
N GLN A 72 13.34 3.41 0.72
CA GLN A 72 12.46 3.03 1.83
C GLN A 72 12.74 1.59 2.28
N LEU A 73 12.04 1.12 3.32
CA LEU A 73 12.27 -0.22 3.88
C LEU A 73 11.81 -1.31 2.91
N GLY A 74 10.63 -1.08 2.30
CA GLY A 74 10.12 -1.88 1.20
C GLY A 74 8.79 -2.53 1.54
N GLU A 75 8.70 -3.22 2.66
CA GLU A 75 7.47 -3.87 3.13
C GLU A 75 6.36 -2.88 3.49
N ASP A 76 6.75 -1.68 3.93
CA ASP A 76 5.87 -0.57 4.28
C ASP A 76 5.45 0.26 3.06
N TYR A 77 6.10 0.03 1.92
CA TYR A 77 5.78 0.73 0.69
C TYR A 77 4.42 0.29 0.15
N LEU A 78 3.58 1.25 -0.24
CA LEU A 78 2.29 0.98 -0.86
C LEU A 78 2.37 1.24 -2.36
N SER A 79 2.17 0.20 -3.16
CA SER A 79 2.08 0.34 -4.62
C SER A 79 0.84 1.15 -5.01
N GLU A 80 0.90 1.84 -6.15
CA GLU A 80 -0.24 2.56 -6.73
C GLU A 80 -1.41 1.61 -7.01
N MET A 81 -1.13 0.34 -7.35
CA MET A 81 -2.15 -0.69 -7.53
C MET A 81 -2.86 -1.06 -6.23
N GLU A 82 -2.23 -0.87 -5.07
CA GLU A 82 -2.79 -1.19 -3.75
C GLU A 82 -3.51 0.01 -3.12
N GLN A 83 -3.30 1.22 -3.67
CA GLN A 83 -4.05 2.41 -3.30
C GLN A 83 -5.46 2.42 -3.92
N PHE A 84 -5.75 1.52 -4.87
CA PHE A 84 -7.11 1.40 -5.39
C PHE A 84 -8.07 0.97 -4.26
N PRO A 85 -9.26 1.59 -4.20
CA PRO A 85 -10.15 1.44 -3.05
C PRO A 85 -10.89 0.10 -2.98
N HIS A 86 -10.83 -0.70 -4.04
CA HIS A 86 -11.58 -1.93 -4.16
C HIS A 86 -10.65 -3.04 -4.63
N LEU A 87 -10.71 -4.18 -3.94
CA LEU A 87 -9.95 -5.38 -4.23
C LEU A 87 -10.93 -6.55 -4.41
N GLY A 88 -10.62 -7.44 -5.36
CA GLY A 88 -11.34 -8.70 -5.55
C GLY A 88 -10.37 -9.82 -5.91
N LEU A 89 -10.74 -11.06 -5.60
CA LEU A 89 -9.99 -12.25 -5.99
C LEU A 89 -10.67 -12.91 -7.19
N VAL A 90 -9.87 -13.26 -8.19
CA VAL A 90 -10.33 -13.96 -9.40
C VAL A 90 -9.89 -15.41 -9.32
N LYS A 91 -10.84 -16.33 -9.49
CA LYS A 91 -10.53 -17.73 -9.77
C LYS A 91 -10.17 -17.84 -11.24
N THR A 92 -8.95 -18.29 -11.52
CA THR A 92 -8.42 -18.49 -12.88
C THR A 92 -8.75 -19.89 -13.38
#